data_AF-A0A2L2Z1X4-F1
#
_entry.id   AF-A0A2L2Z1X4-F1
#
_cell.length_a   1.000
_cell.length_b   1.000
_cell.length_c   1.000
_cell.angle_alpha   90.00
_cell.angle_beta   90.00
_cell.angle_gamma   90.00
#
_symmetry.space_group_name_H-M   'P 1'
#
loop_
_entity.id
_entity.type
_entity.pdbx_description
1 polymer ?
#
loop_
_entity_poly.entity_id
_entity_poly.type
_entity_poly.pdbx_seq_one_letter_code
_entity_poly.pdbx_strand_id
1 'polypeptide(L)' 'ILVETPGKEPRPCIDYRKLNEITLTKFYPIPNIEQRVETVAAAKYISLIDLTKGYWQIPLSSSAQKKAAFATMF' A
#
# COMPACT_ATOMS: atom_id res chain seq x y z
N ILE A 1 4.63 -1.29 -16.42
CA ILE A 1 5.89 -2.08 -16.49
C ILE A 1 5.61 -3.45 -15.89
N LEU A 2 6.09 -4.55 -16.47
CA LEU A 2 6.01 -5.86 -15.83
C LEU A 2 7.29 -6.07 -15.02
N VAL A 3 7.12 -6.40 -13.75
CA VAL A 3 8.22 -6.69 -12.83
C VAL A 3 8.26 -8.19 -12.60
N GLU A 4 9.35 -8.81 -13.02
CA GLU A 4 9.61 -10.23 -12.82
C GLU A 4 10.10 -10.48 -11.39
N THR A 5 9.76 -11.64 -10.84
CA THR A 5 10.26 -12.08 -9.54
C THR A 5 10.45 -13.60 -9.61
N PRO A 6 11.61 -14.15 -9.21
CA PRO A 6 11.86 -15.59 -9.31
C PRO A 6 10.75 -16.41 -8.63
N GLY A 7 10.22 -17.40 -9.36
CA GLY A 7 9.16 -18.28 -8.86
C GLY A 7 7.79 -17.63 -8.71
N LYS A 8 7.55 -16.45 -9.31
CA LYS A 8 6.24 -15.78 -9.30
C LYS A 8 5.87 -15.25 -10.68
N GLU A 9 4.58 -15.17 -10.93
CA GLU A 9 4.05 -14.51 -12.13
C GLU A 9 4.51 -13.05 -12.21
N PRO A 10 4.82 -12.53 -13.43
CA PRO A 10 5.14 -11.12 -13.62
C PRO A 10 4.04 -10.21 -13.07
N ARG A 11 4.44 -9.20 -12.30
CA ARG A 11 3.49 -8.27 -11.66
C ARG A 11 3.43 -6.95 -12.42
N PRO A 12 2.23 -6.42 -12.74
CA PRO A 12 2.11 -5.08 -13.27
C PRO A 12 2.51 -4.06 -12.19
N CYS A 13 3.52 -3.25 -12.51
CA CYS A 13 3.96 -2.10 -11.74
C CYS A 13 3.71 -0.83 -12.56
N ILE A 14 2.90 0.06 -12.01
CA ILE A 14 2.51 1.31 -12.64
C ILE A 14 3.45 2.38 -12.12
N ASP A 15 4.12 3.09 -13.03
CA ASP A 15 5.07 4.13 -12.66
C ASP A 15 4.35 5.44 -12.35
N TYR A 16 4.06 5.67 -11.07
CA TYR A 16 3.43 6.89 -10.57
C TYR A 16 4.43 7.97 -10.14
N ARG A 17 5.74 7.87 -10.44
CA ARG A 17 6.74 8.85 -9.92
C ARG A 17 6.36 10.30 -10.22
N LYS A 18 6.05 10.62 -11.48
CA LYS A 18 5.61 11.97 -11.89
C LYS A 18 4.29 12.40 -11.23
N LEU A 19 3.36 11.46 -11.03
CA LEU A 19 2.10 11.74 -10.35
C LEU A 19 2.32 12.03 -8.86
N ASN A 20 3.21 11.28 -8.22
CA ASN A 20 3.52 11.42 -6.80
C ASN A 20 4.23 12.76 -6.52
N GLU A 21 5.09 13.23 -7.41
CA GLU A 21 5.77 14.54 -7.30
C GLU A 21 4.79 15.73 -7.24
N ILE A 22 3.68 15.66 -7.98
CA ILE A 22 2.65 16.72 -8.00
C ILE A 22 1.52 16.49 -6.99
N THR A 23 1.54 15.35 -6.28
CA THR A 23 0.50 14.99 -5.32
C THR A 23 0.90 15.46 -3.93
N LEU A 24 -0.01 16.17 -3.25
CA LEU A 24 0.21 16.56 -1.86
C LEU A 24 0.37 15.32 -0.98
N THR A 25 1.54 15.20 -0.36
CA THR A 25 1.81 14.13 0.60
C THR A 25 1.06 14.41 1.89
N LYS A 26 0.14 13.52 2.26
CA LYS A 26 -0.50 13.54 3.58
C LYS A 26 0.34 12.69 4.53
N PHE A 27 0.85 13.32 5.59
CA PHE A 27 1.64 12.61 6.59
C PHE A 27 0.72 11.95 7.62
N TYR A 28 0.79 10.62 7.68
CA TYR A 28 0.17 9.80 8.72
C TYR A 28 1.31 9.14 9.49
N PRO A 29 1.71 9.67 10.66
CA PRO A 29 2.83 9.13 11.40
C PRO A 29 2.56 7.67 11.76
N ILE A 30 3.47 6.79 11.34
CA ILE A 30 3.46 5.41 11.79
C ILE A 30 3.92 5.43 13.26
N PRO A 31 3.14 4.86 14.20
CA PRO A 31 3.50 4.87 15.62
C PRO A 31 4.80 4.12 15.86
N ASN A 32 5.52 4.48 16.92
CA ASN A 32 6.74 3.77 17.33
C ASN A 32 6.42 2.29 17.59
N ILE A 33 7.13 1.41 16.89
CA ILE A 33 6.90 -0.04 16.95
C ILE A 33 7.26 -0.63 18.31
N GLU A 34 8.33 -0.16 18.96
CA GLU A 34 8.79 -0.66 20.27
C GLU A 34 7.73 -0.41 21.34
N GLN A 35 7.20 0.82 21.40
CA GLN A 35 6.12 1.18 22.32
C GLN A 35 4.85 0.34 22.08
N ARG A 36 4.53 0.04 20.82
CA ARG A 36 3.38 -0.82 20.47
C ARG A 36 3.61 -2.26 20.93
N VAL A 37 4.82 -2.78 20.75
CA VAL A 37 5.19 -4.14 21.17
C VAL A 37 5.13 -4.28 22.69
N GLU A 38 5.69 -3.33 23.44
CA GLU A 38 5.62 -3.31 24.91
C GLU A 38 4.17 -3.36 25.42
N THR A 39 3.29 -2.56 24.80
CA THR A 39 1.87 -2.52 25.16
C THR A 39 1.19 -3.87 24.94
N VAL A 40 1.51 -4.55 23.83
CA VAL A 40 0.92 -5.84 23.47
C VAL A 40 1.53 -7.00 24.27
N ALA A 41 2.80 -6.90 24.66
CA ALA A 41 3.51 -7.93 25.43
C ALA A 41 2.93 -8.18 26.82
N ALA A 42 2.23 -7.19 27.40
CA ALA A 42 1.54 -7.33 28.67
C ALA A 42 0.20 -8.11 28.56
N ALA A 43 -0.27 -8.43 27.35
CA ALA A 43 -1.56 -9.09 27.14
C ALA A 43 -1.51 -10.59 27.45
N LYS A 44 -2.59 -11.11 28.03
CA LYS A 44 -2.75 -12.56 28.30
C LYS A 44 -2.94 -13.39 27.03
N TYR A 45 -3.54 -12.81 25.99
CA TYR A 45 -3.75 -13.42 24.69
C TYR A 45 -3.56 -12.38 23.59
N ILE A 46 -2.95 -12.78 22.47
CA ILE A 46 -2.69 -11.92 21.32
C ILE A 46 -3.25 -12.60 20.08
N SER A 47 -4.03 -11.86 19.30
CA SER A 47 -4.51 -12.27 17.98
C SER A 47 -3.97 -11.32 16.93
N LEU A 48 -3.38 -11.88 15.87
CA LEU A 48 -2.88 -11.10 14.74
C LEU A 48 -3.89 -11.22 13.58
N ILE A 49 -4.28 -10.09 13.01
CA ILE A 49 -5.17 -10.03 11.84
C ILE A 49 -4.40 -9.34 10.73
N ASP A 50 -4.25 -10.01 9.59
CA ASP A 50 -3.66 -9.44 8.39
C ASP A 50 -4.76 -9.11 7.36
N LEU A 51 -4.68 -7.91 6.78
CA LEU A 51 -5.56 -7.48 5.70
C LEU A 51 -4.89 -7.78 4.36
N THR A 52 -5.10 -9.01 3.87
CA THR A 52 -4.57 -9.47 2.59
C THR A 52 -4.92 -8.51 1.46
N LYS A 53 -3.93 -8.05 0.70
CA LYS A 53 -4.11 -7.08 -0.40
C LYS A 53 -4.78 -5.77 0.06
N GLY A 54 -4.51 -5.30 1.28
CA GLY A 54 -5.16 -4.13 1.90
C GLY A 54 -5.26 -2.87 1.03
N TYR A 55 -4.25 -2.57 0.21
CA TYR A 55 -4.30 -1.44 -0.74
C TYR A 55 -5.47 -1.50 -1.73
N TRP A 56 -5.93 -2.68 -2.13
CA TRP A 56 -7.02 -2.88 -3.09
C TRP A 56 -8.40 -2.83 -2.45
N GLN A 57 -8.48 -2.89 -1.12
CA GLN A 57 -9.76 -2.90 -0.40
C GLN A 57 -10.32 -1.49 -0.22
N ILE A 58 -9.47 -0.45 -0.28
CA ILE A 58 -9.88 0.93 -0.08
C ILE A 58 -10.28 1.56 -1.41
N PRO A 59 -11.55 1.98 -1.59
CA PRO A 59 -11.99 2.59 -2.84
C PRO A 59 -11.36 3.97 -3.05
N LEU A 60 -10.94 4.24 -4.28
CA LEU A 60 -10.49 5.57 -4.70
C LEU A 60 -11.69 6.49 -4.93
N SER A 61 -11.54 7.77 -4.57
CA SER A 61 -12.50 8.80 -4.97
C SER A 61 -12.52 8.96 -6.49
N SER A 62 -13.64 9.45 -7.05
CA SER A 62 -13.78 9.62 -8.51
C SER A 62 -12.71 10.53 -9.12
N SER A 63 -12.20 11.50 -8.35
CA SER A 63 -11.06 12.35 -8.76
C SER A 63 -9.75 11.58 -8.78
N ALA A 64 -9.47 10.76 -7.75
CA ALA A 64 -8.27 9.96 -7.65
C ALA A 64 -8.22 8.85 -8.72
N GLN A 65 -9.36 8.24 -9.06
CA GLN A 65 -9.46 7.25 -10.14
C GLN A 65 -8.92 7.79 -11.47
N LYS A 66 -9.30 9.02 -11.85
CA LYS A 66 -8.82 9.67 -13.09
C LYS A 66 -7.31 9.89 -13.08
N LYS A 67 -6.73 10.19 -11.92
CA LYS A 67 -5.28 10.40 -11.75
C LYS A 67 -4.50 9.09 -11.76
N ALA A 68 -5.08 8.02 -11.24
CA ALA A 68 -4.50 6.68 -11.22
C ALA A 68 -4.68 5.91 -12.56
N ALA A 69 -5.07 6.60 -13.63
CA ALA A 69 -5.15 5.99 -14.95
C ALA A 69 -3.75 5.61 -15.47
N PHE A 70 -3.67 4.51 -16.22
CA PHE A 70 -2.46 4.06 -16.89
C PHE A 70 -2.82 3.51 -18.27
N ALA A 71 -1.86 3.53 -19.18
CA ALA A 71 -2.01 2.98 -20.52
C ALA A 71 -1.25 1.66 -20.63
N THR A 72 -1.78 0.75 -21.43
CA THR A 72 -1.14 -0.50 -21.86
C THR A 72 -1.10 -0.52 -23.38
N MET A 73 -0.17 -1.25 -24.00
CA MET A 73 -0.03 -1.28 -25.47
C MET A 73 -1.02 -2.25 -26.16
N PHE A 74 -2.24 -2.36 -25.64
CA PHE A 74 -3.34 -3.11 -26.29
C PHE A 74 -4.43 -2.13 -26.67
#